data_AF-A0A3M0Z3L7-F1
#
_entry.id   AF-A0A3M0Z3L7-F1
#
_cell.length_a   1.000
_cell.length_b   1.000
_cell.length_c   1.000
_cell.angle_alpha   90.00
_cell.angle_beta   90.00
_cell.angle_gamma   90.00
#
_symmetry.space_group_name_H-M   'P 1'
#
loop_
_entity.id
_entity.type
_entity.pdbx_description
1 polymer ?
#
loop_
_entity_poly.entity_id
_entity_poly.type
_entity_poly.pdbx_seq_one_letter_code
_entity_poly.pdbx_strand_id
1 'polypeptide(L)'
;MQYRLQEIIACAKRSDETSLETLDAMGFIPGPTESEQDYRQRVIQMCQTLDEFLGRVEKERHVTYYGLEFYADARIPESIYQKALQHLDTLWKIHPEWVPGFFSSQKMGLLFAGCAVFSLQLKLAFMFLRKTFTTNDRWLIYSRDELMAHELTHIAHASLADSQFEEFLAYQTSPNGFRRLLGGILRTPRDTYLLMGSMLTLMLLQIANITFRAPMLWWSMPAPMIAGGFCALLGGALILYLRRRQKILRAEKACRQIFDLPHGWPVIFRATWEEIEYLASHTPDEIQQQITSWQKARLRWRIIMLRFPLHRDSATTR
;
A
#
# COMPACT_ATOMS: atom_id res chain seq x y z
N MET A 1 -6.08 4.75 -22.08
CA MET A 1 -5.96 3.62 -21.13
C MET A 1 -6.09 2.25 -21.80
N GLN A 2 -7.15 1.95 -22.59
CA GLN A 2 -7.28 0.64 -23.28
C GLN A 2 -6.09 0.28 -24.16
N TYR A 3 -5.57 1.24 -24.93
CA TYR A 3 -4.35 1.07 -25.73
C TYR A 3 -3.13 0.62 -24.89
N ARG A 4 -2.97 1.15 -23.68
CA ARG A 4 -1.88 0.75 -22.76
C ARG A 4 -2.05 -0.68 -22.23
N LEU A 5 -3.27 -1.16 -22.03
CA LEU A 5 -3.50 -2.53 -21.54
C LEU A 5 -3.04 -3.56 -22.57
N GLN A 6 -3.24 -3.29 -23.86
CA GLN A 6 -2.76 -4.16 -24.94
C GLN A 6 -1.23 -4.18 -25.02
N GLU A 7 -0.57 -3.03 -24.81
CA GLU A 7 0.90 -2.95 -24.70
C GLU A 7 1.44 -3.74 -23.51
N ILE A 8 0.77 -3.68 -22.36
CA ILE A 8 1.12 -4.46 -21.16
C ILE A 8 0.97 -5.96 -21.42
N ILE A 9 -0.12 -6.39 -22.08
CA ILE A 9 -0.34 -7.79 -22.46
C ILE A 9 0.76 -8.26 -23.42
N ALA A 10 1.11 -7.46 -24.42
CA ALA A 10 2.19 -7.76 -25.34
C ALA A 10 3.53 -7.88 -24.58
N CYS A 11 3.78 -6.97 -23.64
CA CYS A 11 4.96 -7.02 -22.78
C CYS A 11 5.00 -8.31 -21.96
N ALA A 12 3.89 -8.70 -21.31
CA ALA A 12 3.82 -9.89 -20.47
C ALA A 12 4.03 -11.20 -21.25
N LYS A 13 3.65 -11.24 -22.53
CA LYS A 13 3.86 -12.39 -23.43
C LYS A 13 5.32 -12.58 -23.85
N ARG A 14 6.16 -11.54 -23.78
CA ARG A 14 7.59 -11.67 -24.10
C ARG A 14 8.30 -12.46 -23.01
N SER A 15 9.14 -13.42 -23.36
CA SER A 15 9.87 -14.25 -22.38
C SER A 15 11.29 -13.73 -22.10
N ASP A 16 11.48 -12.41 -22.07
CA ASP A 16 12.77 -11.77 -21.81
C ASP A 16 12.79 -11.05 -20.43
N GLU A 17 13.99 -10.77 -19.92
CA GLU A 17 14.18 -10.09 -18.62
C GLU A 17 13.73 -8.63 -18.64
N THR A 18 13.92 -7.92 -19.75
CA THR A 18 13.48 -6.52 -19.93
C THR A 18 11.96 -6.38 -19.76
N SER A 19 11.18 -7.37 -20.18
CA SER A 19 9.74 -7.40 -19.98
C SER A 19 9.37 -7.51 -18.50
N LEU A 20 10.14 -8.26 -17.71
CA LEU A 20 9.92 -8.39 -16.27
C LEU A 20 10.21 -7.07 -15.54
N GLU A 21 11.32 -6.41 -15.90
CA GLU A 21 11.66 -5.08 -15.38
C GLU A 21 10.57 -4.05 -15.71
N THR A 22 10.09 -4.07 -16.95
CA THR A 22 9.04 -3.15 -17.43
C THR A 22 7.74 -3.35 -16.67
N LEU A 23 7.30 -4.60 -16.48
CA LEU A 23 6.08 -4.90 -15.74
C LEU A 23 6.18 -4.48 -14.27
N ASP A 24 7.33 -4.70 -13.63
CA ASP A 24 7.56 -4.27 -12.24
C ASP A 24 7.64 -2.73 -12.14
N ALA A 25 8.21 -2.05 -13.13
CA ALA A 25 8.16 -0.59 -13.25
C ALA A 25 6.73 -0.07 -13.44
N MET A 26 5.84 -0.85 -14.07
CA MET A 26 4.40 -0.55 -14.16
C MET A 26 3.62 -0.91 -12.89
N GLY A 27 4.29 -1.33 -11.82
CA GLY A 27 3.65 -1.66 -10.53
C GLY A 27 3.03 -3.06 -10.47
N PHE A 28 3.32 -3.96 -11.42
CA PHE A 28 2.99 -5.37 -11.27
C PHE A 28 4.10 -6.08 -10.49
N ILE A 29 3.88 -6.31 -9.20
CA ILE A 29 4.86 -7.01 -8.36
C ILE A 29 4.51 -8.51 -8.33
N PRO A 30 5.48 -9.44 -8.46
CA PRO A 30 5.24 -10.86 -8.27
C PRO A 30 4.94 -11.22 -6.82
N GLY A 31 4.05 -12.19 -6.62
CA GLY A 31 3.80 -12.77 -5.30
C GLY A 31 5.02 -13.56 -4.77
N PRO A 32 5.08 -13.85 -3.45
CA PRO A 32 6.23 -14.52 -2.82
C PRO A 32 6.52 -15.94 -3.33
N THR A 33 5.48 -16.65 -3.76
CA THR A 33 5.57 -18.02 -4.27
C THR A 33 5.18 -18.13 -5.73
N GLU A 34 5.08 -16.99 -6.43
CA GLU A 34 4.57 -16.94 -7.79
C GLU A 34 5.68 -17.32 -8.78
N SER A 35 5.41 -18.31 -9.64
CA SER A 35 6.30 -18.67 -10.74
C SER A 35 6.27 -17.60 -11.83
N GLU A 36 7.27 -17.58 -12.71
CA GLU A 36 7.28 -16.63 -13.84
C GLU A 36 6.06 -16.81 -14.76
N GLN A 37 5.68 -18.06 -15.01
CA GLN A 37 4.53 -18.38 -15.84
C GLN A 37 3.23 -17.88 -15.18
N ASP A 38 3.03 -18.15 -13.89
CA ASP A 38 1.83 -17.72 -13.17
C ASP A 38 1.76 -16.20 -13.07
N TYR A 39 2.89 -15.55 -12.83
CA TYR A 39 3.02 -14.10 -12.78
C TYR A 39 2.57 -13.45 -14.10
N ARG A 40 3.15 -13.89 -15.23
CA ARG A 40 2.79 -13.38 -16.56
C ARG A 40 1.33 -13.65 -16.88
N GLN A 41 0.85 -14.85 -16.59
CA GLN A 41 -0.54 -15.23 -16.83
C GLN A 41 -1.50 -14.38 -16.00
N ARG A 42 -1.17 -14.08 -14.73
CA ARG A 42 -1.95 -13.18 -13.88
C ARG A 42 -2.01 -11.78 -14.47
N VAL A 43 -0.89 -11.21 -14.91
CA VAL A 43 -0.86 -9.87 -15.51
C VAL A 43 -1.72 -9.82 -16.76
N ILE A 44 -1.62 -10.82 -17.64
CA ILE A 44 -2.44 -10.92 -18.87
C ILE A 44 -3.92 -10.98 -18.52
N GLN A 45 -4.31 -11.89 -17.63
CA GLN A 45 -5.71 -12.05 -17.20
C GLN A 45 -6.25 -10.76 -16.57
N MET A 46 -5.46 -10.11 -15.71
CA MET A 46 -5.86 -8.85 -15.10
C MET A 46 -6.11 -7.76 -16.15
N CYS A 47 -5.20 -7.61 -17.12
CA CYS A 47 -5.36 -6.61 -18.16
C CYS A 47 -6.57 -6.91 -19.07
N GLN A 48 -6.81 -8.18 -19.40
CA GLN A 48 -7.97 -8.60 -20.21
C GLN A 48 -9.29 -8.32 -19.48
N THR A 49 -9.42 -8.79 -18.24
CA THR A 49 -10.63 -8.54 -17.43
C THR A 49 -10.89 -7.05 -17.24
N LEU A 50 -9.82 -6.26 -17.06
CA LEU A 50 -9.91 -4.82 -16.92
C LEU A 50 -10.34 -4.13 -18.23
N ASP A 51 -9.81 -4.55 -19.37
CA ASP A 51 -10.17 -4.01 -20.68
C ASP A 51 -11.64 -4.28 -21.01
N GLU A 52 -12.10 -5.51 -20.78
CA GLU A 52 -13.50 -5.91 -20.92
C GLU A 52 -14.42 -5.09 -19.99
N PHE A 53 -14.03 -4.94 -18.73
CA PHE A 53 -14.78 -4.15 -17.76
C PHE A 53 -14.91 -2.68 -18.20
N LEU A 54 -13.79 -2.06 -18.61
CA LEU A 54 -13.79 -0.67 -19.04
C LEU A 54 -14.59 -0.47 -20.32
N GLY A 55 -14.50 -1.40 -21.27
CA GLY A 55 -15.32 -1.40 -22.48
C GLY A 55 -16.82 -1.45 -22.17
N ARG A 56 -17.21 -2.24 -21.15
CA ARG A 56 -18.60 -2.25 -20.66
C ARG A 56 -19.01 -0.94 -20.01
N VAL A 57 -18.18 -0.36 -19.15
CA VAL A 57 -18.45 0.94 -18.52
C VAL A 57 -18.64 2.04 -19.58
N GLU A 58 -17.81 2.04 -20.61
CA GLU A 58 -17.87 3.04 -21.68
C GLU A 58 -19.13 2.88 -22.56
N LYS A 59 -19.49 1.63 -22.90
CA LYS A 59 -20.67 1.31 -23.70
C LYS A 59 -22.00 1.51 -22.95
N GLU A 60 -22.09 0.98 -21.73
CA GLU A 60 -23.31 0.98 -20.92
C GLU A 60 -23.49 2.30 -20.15
N ARG A 61 -22.44 3.14 -20.07
CA ARG A 61 -22.34 4.41 -19.31
C ARG A 61 -22.47 4.26 -17.79
N HIS A 62 -23.11 3.19 -17.33
CA HIS A 62 -23.28 2.81 -15.95
C HIS A 62 -23.22 1.28 -15.83
N VAL A 63 -22.36 0.78 -14.95
CA VAL A 63 -22.22 -0.65 -14.65
C VAL A 63 -22.24 -0.85 -13.15
N THR A 64 -23.00 -1.84 -12.68
CA THR A 64 -22.93 -2.30 -11.30
C THR A 64 -22.07 -3.56 -11.22
N TYR A 65 -21.07 -3.56 -10.35
CA TYR A 65 -20.16 -4.69 -10.17
C TYR A 65 -19.89 -4.90 -8.68
N TYR A 66 -20.20 -6.09 -8.15
CA TYR A 66 -20.12 -6.41 -6.71
C TYR A 66 -20.82 -5.39 -5.79
N GLY A 67 -21.95 -4.85 -6.24
CA GLY A 67 -22.72 -3.85 -5.50
C GLY A 67 -22.02 -2.49 -5.36
N LEU A 68 -21.03 -2.21 -6.21
CA LEU A 68 -20.44 -0.89 -6.45
C LEU A 68 -20.93 -0.40 -7.81
N GLU A 69 -21.25 0.88 -7.92
CA GLU A 69 -21.68 1.49 -9.17
C GLU A 69 -20.54 2.27 -9.81
N PHE A 70 -20.40 2.08 -11.11
CA PHE A 70 -19.36 2.67 -11.93
C PHE A 70 -20.03 3.49 -13.02
N TYR A 71 -19.71 4.77 -13.06
CA TYR A 71 -20.23 5.70 -14.06
C TYR A 71 -19.09 6.17 -14.95
N ALA A 72 -19.30 6.17 -16.26
CA ALA A 72 -18.26 6.52 -17.24
C ALA A 72 -17.79 7.97 -17.10
N ASP A 73 -18.69 8.89 -16.76
CA ASP A 73 -18.42 10.31 -16.51
C ASP A 73 -17.74 10.57 -15.17
N ALA A 74 -17.83 9.64 -14.22
CA ALA A 74 -17.14 9.70 -12.95
C ALA A 74 -15.67 9.23 -13.03
N ARG A 75 -15.20 8.78 -14.19
CA ARG A 75 -13.82 8.30 -14.36
C ARG A 75 -12.82 9.43 -14.10
N ILE A 76 -11.79 9.13 -13.31
CA ILE A 76 -10.70 10.08 -13.02
C ILE A 76 -9.86 10.26 -14.29
N PRO A 77 -9.71 11.50 -14.80
CA PRO A 77 -8.86 11.79 -15.95
C PRO A 77 -7.39 11.49 -15.67
N GLU A 78 -6.66 11.09 -16.70
CA GLU A 78 -5.23 10.75 -16.60
C GLU A 78 -4.36 11.92 -16.12
N SER A 79 -4.73 13.15 -16.45
CA SER A 79 -4.02 14.36 -16.01
C SER A 79 -3.99 14.50 -14.48
N ILE A 80 -4.97 13.94 -13.76
CA ILE A 80 -5.02 13.97 -12.31
C ILE A 80 -3.97 13.03 -11.68
N TYR A 81 -3.60 11.94 -12.36
CA TYR A 81 -2.66 10.94 -11.83
C TYR A 81 -1.22 11.43 -11.74
N GLN A 82 -0.83 12.38 -12.59
CA GLN A 82 0.58 12.70 -12.86
C GLN A 82 1.41 12.97 -11.60
N LYS A 83 0.87 13.77 -10.66
CA LYS A 83 1.57 14.09 -9.41
C LYS A 83 1.73 12.87 -8.49
N ALA A 84 0.69 12.04 -8.39
CA ALA A 84 0.75 10.82 -7.59
C ALA A 84 1.76 9.83 -8.17
N LEU A 85 1.74 9.63 -9.50
CA LEU A 85 2.69 8.74 -10.20
C LEU A 85 4.14 9.21 -10.05
N GLN A 86 4.41 10.51 -10.23
CA GLN A 86 5.75 11.08 -9.99
C GLN A 86 6.23 10.83 -8.56
N HIS A 87 5.32 10.91 -7.59
CA HIS A 87 5.65 10.63 -6.19
C HIS A 87 5.99 9.15 -5.97
N LEU A 88 5.20 8.23 -6.54
CA LEU A 88 5.45 6.78 -6.48
C LEU A 88 6.73 6.38 -7.20
N ASP A 89 7.07 7.03 -8.32
CA ASP A 89 8.33 6.79 -9.00
C ASP A 89 9.53 7.20 -8.16
N THR A 90 9.43 8.35 -7.51
CA THR A 90 10.48 8.84 -6.62
C THR A 90 10.70 7.86 -5.46
N LEU A 91 9.62 7.40 -4.83
CA LEU A 91 9.69 6.63 -3.59
C LEU A 91 9.91 5.13 -3.83
N TRP A 92 9.18 4.54 -4.77
CA TRP A 92 9.11 3.09 -5.00
C TRP A 92 9.63 2.65 -6.38
N LYS A 93 9.89 3.60 -7.29
CA LYS A 93 10.26 3.35 -8.69
C LYS A 93 9.18 2.58 -9.46
N ILE A 94 7.92 2.99 -9.32
CA ILE A 94 6.76 2.41 -10.01
C ILE A 94 5.85 3.47 -10.63
N HIS A 95 5.13 3.08 -11.69
CA HIS A 95 4.13 3.86 -12.42
C HIS A 95 2.88 3.00 -12.74
N PRO A 96 1.99 2.75 -11.76
CA PRO A 96 0.77 1.96 -11.94
C PRO A 96 -0.35 2.71 -12.69
N GLU A 97 -0.04 3.22 -13.88
CA GLU A 97 -0.98 4.00 -14.72
C GLU A 97 -2.14 3.18 -15.28
N TRP A 98 -2.00 1.85 -15.29
CA TRP A 98 -3.02 0.93 -15.77
C TRP A 98 -4.25 0.87 -14.85
N VAL A 99 -4.14 1.38 -13.61
CA VAL A 99 -5.21 1.31 -12.61
C VAL A 99 -6.28 2.39 -12.86
N PRO A 100 -7.51 2.01 -13.24
CA PRO A 100 -8.60 2.96 -13.36
C PRO A 100 -9.05 3.53 -12.00
N GLY A 101 -9.45 4.80 -12.05
CA GLY A 101 -9.96 5.55 -10.92
C GLY A 101 -11.36 6.07 -11.19
N PHE A 102 -12.20 6.10 -10.17
CA PHE A 102 -13.56 6.65 -10.25
C PHE A 102 -13.85 7.58 -9.07
N PHE A 103 -14.50 8.71 -9.35
CA PHE A 103 -15.02 9.60 -8.33
C PHE A 103 -16.36 9.07 -7.80
N SER A 104 -16.38 8.55 -6.59
CA SER A 104 -17.58 8.02 -5.94
C SER A 104 -17.57 8.35 -4.46
N SER A 105 -18.75 8.56 -3.88
CA SER A 105 -18.93 8.63 -2.42
C SER A 105 -19.73 7.44 -1.90
N GLN A 106 -19.96 6.43 -2.73
CA GLN A 106 -20.74 5.26 -2.37
C GLN A 106 -20.02 4.46 -1.28
N LYS A 107 -20.77 4.12 -0.22
CA LYS A 107 -20.29 3.32 0.91
C LYS A 107 -19.04 3.88 1.61
N MET A 108 -18.65 5.13 1.34
CA MET A 108 -17.57 5.82 2.05
C MET A 108 -18.15 6.50 3.29
N GLY A 109 -17.66 6.10 4.46
CA GLY A 109 -18.00 6.80 5.70
C GLY A 109 -17.47 8.24 5.71
N LEU A 110 -17.95 9.07 6.65
CA LEU A 110 -17.60 10.49 6.74
C LEU A 110 -16.09 10.76 6.97
N LEU A 111 -15.31 9.74 7.34
CA LEU A 111 -13.86 9.85 7.58
C LEU A 111 -13.02 9.18 6.47
N PHE A 112 -13.66 8.59 5.46
CA PHE A 112 -12.98 7.91 4.36
C PHE A 112 -13.00 8.77 3.10
N ALA A 113 -11.80 9.01 2.58
CA ALA A 113 -11.57 9.89 1.44
C ALA A 113 -11.39 9.12 0.12
N GLY A 114 -10.90 7.87 0.21
CA GLY A 114 -10.57 7.01 -0.91
C GLY A 114 -10.60 5.54 -0.50
N CYS A 115 -10.52 4.67 -1.51
CA CYS A 115 -10.47 3.23 -1.33
C CYS A 115 -9.87 2.55 -2.58
N ALA A 116 -8.81 1.78 -2.39
CA ALA A 116 -8.33 0.78 -3.32
C ALA A 116 -9.20 -0.48 -3.23
N VAL A 117 -9.65 -0.96 -4.39
CA VAL A 117 -10.30 -2.25 -4.54
C VAL A 117 -9.40 -3.12 -5.39
N PHE A 118 -8.79 -4.13 -4.78
CA PHE A 118 -7.97 -5.11 -5.46
C PHE A 118 -8.47 -6.51 -5.15
N SER A 119 -8.59 -7.35 -6.18
CA SER A 119 -8.95 -8.75 -6.00
C SER A 119 -8.17 -9.65 -6.95
N LEU A 120 -7.32 -10.52 -6.37
CA LEU A 120 -6.61 -11.56 -7.10
C LEU A 120 -7.55 -12.63 -7.66
N GLN A 121 -8.70 -12.85 -7.02
CA GLN A 121 -9.71 -13.79 -7.48
C GLN A 121 -10.44 -13.25 -8.70
N LEU A 122 -10.82 -11.96 -8.66
CA LEU A 122 -11.53 -11.30 -9.75
C LEU A 122 -10.60 -10.74 -10.82
N LYS A 123 -9.28 -10.77 -10.59
CA LYS A 123 -8.25 -10.21 -11.47
C LYS A 123 -8.53 -8.74 -11.81
N LEU A 124 -8.97 -7.97 -10.82
CA LEU A 124 -9.39 -6.58 -11.00
C LEU A 124 -8.76 -5.67 -9.95
N ALA A 125 -8.43 -4.46 -10.40
CA ALA A 125 -7.96 -3.38 -9.55
C ALA A 125 -8.63 -2.07 -9.94
N PHE A 126 -9.16 -1.36 -8.96
CA PHE A 126 -9.77 -0.05 -9.11
C PHE A 126 -9.39 0.82 -7.93
N MET A 127 -9.41 2.12 -8.13
CA MET A 127 -9.38 3.09 -7.05
C MET A 127 -10.67 3.93 -7.08
N PHE A 128 -11.23 4.18 -5.92
CA PHE A 128 -12.28 5.17 -5.74
C PHE A 128 -11.75 6.35 -4.94
N LEU A 129 -12.06 7.56 -5.39
CA LEU A 129 -11.85 8.80 -4.63
C LEU A 129 -13.19 9.47 -4.37
N ARG A 130 -13.33 10.15 -3.24
CA ARG A 130 -14.56 10.87 -2.89
C ARG A 130 -14.99 11.84 -4.00
N LYS A 131 -16.30 11.94 -4.29
CA LYS A 131 -16.83 12.83 -5.35
C LYS A 131 -16.40 14.30 -5.19
N THR A 132 -16.18 14.77 -3.95
CA THR A 132 -15.67 16.12 -3.68
C THR A 132 -14.33 16.43 -4.36
N PHE A 133 -13.52 15.40 -4.64
CA PHE A 133 -12.24 15.52 -5.33
C PHE A 133 -12.35 15.84 -6.83
N THR A 134 -13.57 15.84 -7.39
CA THR A 134 -13.82 16.33 -8.75
C THR A 134 -13.53 17.82 -8.89
N THR A 135 -13.91 18.60 -7.88
CA THR A 135 -13.80 20.08 -7.91
C THR A 135 -12.75 20.62 -6.94
N ASN A 136 -12.41 19.87 -5.89
CA ASN A 136 -11.48 20.31 -4.86
C ASN A 136 -10.27 19.38 -4.79
N ASP A 137 -9.08 19.94 -4.59
CA ASP A 137 -7.88 19.12 -4.41
C ASP A 137 -7.75 18.55 -2.98
N ARG A 138 -8.60 18.99 -2.06
CA ARG A 138 -8.55 18.59 -0.65
C ARG A 138 -9.91 18.20 -0.10
N TRP A 139 -9.88 17.25 0.83
CA TRP A 139 -11.01 16.89 1.66
C TRP A 139 -10.50 16.63 3.09
N LEU A 140 -11.02 17.41 4.04
CA LEU A 140 -10.49 17.48 5.41
C LEU A 140 -8.97 17.73 5.40
N ILE A 141 -8.19 16.79 5.94
CA ILE A 141 -6.74 16.87 6.06
C ILE A 141 -5.98 16.15 4.92
N TYR A 142 -6.72 15.58 3.96
CA TYR A 142 -6.19 14.78 2.86
C TYR A 142 -6.17 15.59 1.56
N SER A 143 -5.06 15.49 0.82
CA SER A 143 -5.01 15.96 -0.56
C SER A 143 -5.29 14.82 -1.54
N ARG A 144 -5.84 15.14 -2.71
CA ARG A 144 -6.15 14.17 -3.77
C ARG A 144 -4.92 13.37 -4.19
N ASP A 145 -3.80 14.07 -4.39
CA ASP A 145 -2.56 13.46 -4.88
C ASP A 145 -1.96 12.49 -3.85
N GLU A 146 -1.95 12.88 -2.57
CA GLU A 146 -1.52 12.04 -1.45
C GLU A 146 -2.37 10.77 -1.36
N LEU A 147 -3.69 10.94 -1.38
CA LEU A 147 -4.62 9.82 -1.24
C LEU A 147 -4.50 8.85 -2.42
N MET A 148 -4.38 9.38 -3.63
CA MET A 148 -4.19 8.56 -4.82
C MET A 148 -2.86 7.80 -4.79
N ALA A 149 -1.77 8.42 -4.35
CA ALA A 149 -0.51 7.72 -4.14
C ALA A 149 -0.64 6.61 -3.09
N HIS A 150 -1.37 6.87 -2.00
CA HIS A 150 -1.65 5.89 -0.96
C HIS A 150 -2.41 4.67 -1.51
N GLU A 151 -3.53 4.87 -2.21
CA GLU A 151 -4.33 3.77 -2.76
C GLU A 151 -3.60 3.00 -3.88
N LEU A 152 -2.85 3.69 -4.74
CA LEU A 152 -2.03 3.04 -5.77
C LEU A 152 -0.90 2.21 -5.17
N THR A 153 -0.37 2.62 -4.01
CA THR A 153 0.63 1.84 -3.26
C THR A 153 0.04 0.50 -2.82
N HIS A 154 -1.18 0.51 -2.24
CA HIS A 154 -1.89 -0.73 -1.88
C HIS A 154 -2.08 -1.64 -3.09
N ILE A 155 -2.53 -1.09 -4.22
CA ILE A 155 -2.79 -1.88 -5.44
C ILE A 155 -1.51 -2.54 -5.98
N ALA A 156 -0.40 -1.81 -6.03
CA ALA A 156 0.87 -2.37 -6.49
C ALA A 156 1.43 -3.44 -5.53
N HIS A 157 1.20 -3.26 -4.22
CA HIS A 157 1.70 -4.14 -3.17
C HIS A 157 0.81 -5.36 -2.90
N ALA A 158 -0.45 -5.34 -3.35
CA ALA A 158 -1.46 -6.33 -2.97
C ALA A 158 -1.13 -7.79 -3.32
N SER A 159 -0.27 -8.04 -4.32
CA SER A 159 0.19 -9.39 -4.68
C SER A 159 1.14 -10.02 -3.66
N LEU A 160 1.77 -9.21 -2.79
CA LEU A 160 2.64 -9.71 -1.73
C LEU A 160 1.84 -10.32 -0.56
N ALA A 161 0.56 -9.97 -0.44
CA ALA A 161 -0.34 -10.42 0.63
C ALA A 161 0.21 -10.19 2.05
N ASP A 162 1.08 -9.19 2.23
CA ASP A 162 1.73 -8.90 3.51
C ASP A 162 1.05 -7.73 4.25
N SER A 163 0.11 -8.08 5.13
CA SER A 163 -0.62 -7.12 5.96
C SER A 163 0.20 -6.53 7.11
N GLN A 164 1.48 -6.89 7.29
CA GLN A 164 2.27 -6.44 8.44
C GLN A 164 2.67 -4.98 8.39
N PHE A 165 2.90 -4.46 7.19
CA PHE A 165 3.42 -3.10 6.99
C PHE A 165 2.90 -2.43 5.72
N GLU A 166 1.91 -3.01 5.04
CA GLU A 166 1.23 -2.42 3.89
C GLU A 166 0.78 -0.98 4.17
N GLU A 167 0.04 -0.75 5.27
CA GLU A 167 -0.34 0.59 5.72
C GLU A 167 0.87 1.48 5.98
N PHE A 168 1.94 0.96 6.59
CA PHE A 168 3.15 1.73 6.82
C PHE A 168 3.76 2.27 5.51
N LEU A 169 3.82 1.44 4.47
CA LEU A 169 4.29 1.85 3.14
C LEU A 169 3.35 2.87 2.52
N ALA A 170 2.05 2.59 2.51
CA ALA A 170 1.06 3.50 1.93
C ALA A 170 1.10 4.88 2.60
N TYR A 171 1.33 4.95 3.92
CA TYR A 171 1.51 6.22 4.63
C TYR A 171 2.84 6.94 4.33
N GLN A 172 3.88 6.27 3.82
CA GLN A 172 5.12 6.95 3.41
C GLN A 172 4.88 7.90 2.22
N THR A 173 3.80 7.73 1.46
CA THR A 173 3.40 8.64 0.39
C THR A 173 2.86 9.98 0.90
N SER A 174 2.64 10.11 2.22
CA SER A 174 2.15 11.34 2.81
C SER A 174 3.21 12.44 2.83
N PRO A 175 2.88 13.69 2.43
CA PRO A 175 3.75 14.83 2.66
C PRO A 175 3.87 15.18 4.15
N ASN A 176 2.93 14.72 4.99
CA ASN A 176 2.90 15.03 6.42
C ASN A 176 3.73 14.01 7.22
N GLY A 177 4.79 14.49 7.88
CA GLY A 177 5.64 13.66 8.74
C GLY A 177 4.91 12.95 9.88
N PHE A 178 3.87 13.56 10.46
CA PHE A 178 3.04 12.93 11.48
C PHE A 178 2.30 11.70 10.93
N ARG A 179 1.74 11.80 9.72
CA ARG A 179 1.07 10.66 9.07
C ARG A 179 2.05 9.57 8.65
N ARG A 180 3.23 9.93 8.14
CA ARG A 180 4.32 8.97 7.89
C ARG A 180 4.78 8.24 9.15
N LEU A 181 4.69 8.90 10.31
CA LEU A 181 5.15 8.36 11.59
C LEU A 181 4.09 7.52 12.30
N LEU A 182 2.81 7.91 12.27
CA LEU A 182 1.77 7.29 13.10
C LEU A 182 0.60 6.70 12.30
N GLY A 183 0.50 6.99 11.00
CA GLY A 183 -0.63 6.55 10.18
C GLY A 183 -0.77 5.02 10.16
N GLY A 184 0.35 4.30 10.09
CA GLY A 184 0.36 2.83 10.06
C GLY A 184 0.15 2.13 11.41
N ILE A 185 -0.24 2.84 12.48
CA ILE A 185 -0.51 2.21 13.79
C ILE A 185 -1.74 1.30 13.72
N LEU A 186 -2.81 1.76 13.06
CA LEU A 186 -4.02 0.98 12.85
C LEU A 186 -3.84 0.16 11.58
N ARG A 187 -3.73 -1.17 11.73
CA ARG A 187 -3.43 -2.07 10.62
C ARG A 187 -4.67 -2.68 9.99
N THR A 188 -5.69 -2.89 10.81
CA THR A 188 -6.93 -3.53 10.39
C THR A 188 -8.14 -2.68 10.75
N PRO A 189 -9.28 -2.87 10.05
CA PRO A 189 -10.55 -2.25 10.47
C PRO A 189 -10.90 -2.57 11.93
N ARG A 190 -10.52 -3.75 12.43
CA ARG A 190 -10.73 -4.13 13.84
C ARG A 190 -9.96 -3.22 14.80
N ASP A 191 -8.74 -2.83 14.47
CA ASP A 191 -7.95 -1.91 15.30
C ASP A 191 -8.66 -0.54 15.41
N THR A 192 -9.24 -0.08 14.29
CA THR A 192 -10.04 1.14 14.23
C THR A 192 -11.31 1.01 15.06
N TYR A 193 -12.05 -0.10 14.95
CA TYR A 193 -13.25 -0.33 15.75
C TYR A 193 -12.96 -0.46 17.24
N LEU A 194 -11.86 -1.11 17.62
CA LEU A 194 -11.43 -1.20 19.01
C LEU A 194 -11.10 0.18 19.58
N LEU A 195 -10.37 1.01 18.83
CA LEU A 195 -10.04 2.38 19.22
C LEU A 195 -11.30 3.27 19.32
N MET A 196 -12.17 3.25 18.31
CA MET A 196 -13.36 4.10 18.31
C MET A 196 -14.38 3.62 19.36
N GLY A 197 -14.56 2.32 19.50
CA GLY A 197 -15.47 1.71 20.47
C GLY A 197 -15.04 1.97 21.91
N SER A 198 -13.73 1.94 22.19
CA SER A 198 -13.21 2.29 23.52
C SER A 198 -13.36 3.79 23.82
N MET A 199 -13.07 4.67 22.84
CA MET A 199 -13.31 6.11 22.99
C MET A 199 -14.78 6.41 23.26
N LEU A 200 -15.70 5.75 22.53
CA LEU A 200 -17.14 5.88 22.75
C LEU A 200 -17.54 5.38 24.14
N THR A 201 -16.98 4.26 24.60
CA THR A 201 -17.23 3.71 25.94
C THR A 201 -16.80 4.70 27.04
N LEU A 202 -15.61 5.29 26.92
CA LEU A 202 -15.12 6.31 27.85
C LEU A 202 -16.01 7.56 27.83
N MET A 203 -16.47 7.99 26.64
CA MET A 203 -17.39 9.11 26.51
C MET A 203 -18.75 8.83 27.17
N LEU A 204 -19.33 7.64 26.97
CA LEU A 204 -20.59 7.24 27.59
C LEU A 204 -20.47 7.15 29.11
N LEU A 205 -19.35 6.65 29.63
CA LEU A 205 -19.05 6.65 31.07
C LEU A 205 -18.99 8.07 31.63
N GLN A 206 -18.35 9.00 30.91
CA GLN A 206 -18.31 10.42 31.28
C GLN A 206 -19.71 11.04 31.32
N ILE A 207 -20.53 10.79 30.29
CA ILE A 207 -21.90 11.30 30.23
C ILE A 207 -22.74 10.75 31.39
N ALA A 208 -22.63 9.45 31.69
CA ALA A 208 -23.32 8.83 32.82
C ALA A 208 -22.89 9.47 34.14
N ASN A 209 -21.59 9.69 34.34
CA ASN A 209 -21.07 10.32 35.56
C ASN A 209 -21.68 11.72 35.79
N ILE A 210 -21.70 12.56 34.75
CA ILE A 210 -22.29 13.90 34.80
C ILE A 210 -23.81 13.82 35.06
N THR A 211 -24.51 12.95 34.32
CA THR A 211 -25.97 12.86 34.35
C THR A 211 -26.50 12.37 35.70
N PHE A 212 -25.90 11.31 36.25
CA PHE A 212 -26.31 10.73 37.52
C PHE A 212 -25.69 11.44 38.73
N ARG A 213 -24.90 12.51 38.51
CA ARG A 213 -24.11 13.20 39.54
C ARG A 213 -23.41 12.20 40.46
N ALA A 214 -22.84 11.17 39.85
CA ALA A 214 -22.16 10.08 40.53
C ALA A 214 -20.65 10.22 40.30
N PRO A 215 -19.98 11.25 40.86
CA PRO A 215 -18.52 11.41 40.72
C PRO A 215 -17.78 10.17 41.22
N MET A 216 -18.42 9.40 42.09
CA MET A 216 -17.98 8.10 42.55
C MET A 216 -17.64 7.14 41.40
N LEU A 217 -18.28 7.19 40.22
CA LEU A 217 -17.94 6.28 39.11
C LEU A 217 -16.55 6.53 38.48
N TRP A 218 -16.00 7.75 38.59
CA TRP A 218 -14.62 8.04 38.14
C TRP A 218 -13.58 7.69 39.19
N TRP A 219 -13.93 7.81 40.47
CA TRP A 219 -13.02 7.55 41.58
C TRP A 219 -13.14 6.11 42.13
N SER A 220 -14.21 5.41 41.77
CA SER A 220 -14.50 4.03 42.14
C SER A 220 -14.46 3.15 40.90
N MET A 221 -14.27 1.86 41.12
CA MET A 221 -14.32 0.91 40.03
C MET A 221 -15.71 0.91 39.37
N PRO A 222 -15.78 0.92 38.02
CA PRO A 222 -14.73 0.44 37.11
C PRO A 222 -14.00 1.49 36.22
N ALA A 223 -14.29 2.80 36.26
CA ALA A 223 -13.82 3.70 35.21
C ALA A 223 -12.27 3.86 35.10
N PRO A 224 -11.50 3.99 36.20
CA PRO A 224 -10.03 4.03 36.12
C PRO A 224 -9.41 2.74 35.57
N MET A 225 -9.99 1.58 35.86
CA MET A 225 -9.53 0.30 35.30
C MET A 225 -9.77 0.22 33.80
N ILE A 226 -10.93 0.69 33.34
CA ILE A 226 -11.25 0.73 31.90
C ILE A 226 -10.29 1.69 31.19
N ALA A 227 -10.09 2.89 31.73
CA ALA A 227 -9.17 3.88 31.16
C ALA A 227 -7.72 3.38 31.19
N GLY A 228 -7.27 2.81 32.31
CA GLY A 228 -5.91 2.25 32.47
C GLY A 228 -5.65 1.07 31.54
N GLY A 229 -6.60 0.13 31.44
CA GLY A 229 -6.53 -1.01 30.52
C GLY A 229 -6.50 -0.56 29.06
N PHE A 230 -7.27 0.47 28.71
CA PHE A 230 -7.24 1.07 27.38
C PHE A 230 -5.89 1.74 27.07
N CYS A 231 -5.35 2.55 28.00
CA CYS A 231 -4.03 3.15 27.86
C CYS A 231 -2.92 2.09 27.70
N ALA A 232 -2.99 0.99 28.45
CA ALA A 232 -2.05 -0.12 28.33
C ALA A 232 -2.16 -0.80 26.96
N LEU A 233 -3.37 -1.01 26.44
CA LEU A 233 -3.60 -1.59 25.12
C LEU A 233 -3.03 -0.69 24.01
N LEU A 234 -3.35 0.61 24.02
CA LEU A 234 -2.82 1.57 23.05
C LEU A 234 -1.30 1.72 23.15
N GLY A 235 -0.77 1.80 24.37
CA GLY A 235 0.67 1.88 24.62
C GLY A 235 1.38 0.62 24.10
N GLY A 236 0.83 -0.56 24.35
CA GLY A 236 1.34 -1.83 23.82
C GLY A 236 1.32 -1.86 22.29
N ALA A 237 0.20 -1.47 21.66
CA ALA A 237 0.09 -1.38 20.20
C ALA A 237 1.12 -0.40 19.60
N LEU A 238 1.28 0.77 20.21
CA LEU A 238 2.28 1.76 19.81
C LEU A 238 3.70 1.22 19.94
N ILE A 239 4.06 0.56 21.05
CA ILE A 239 5.40 -0.04 21.24
C ILE A 239 5.67 -1.10 20.17
N LEU A 240 4.70 -1.98 19.89
CA LEU A 240 4.83 -2.99 18.85
C LEU A 240 5.01 -2.36 17.47
N TYR A 241 4.23 -1.33 17.15
CA TYR A 241 4.36 -0.56 15.92
C TYR A 241 5.75 0.07 15.79
N LEU A 242 6.24 0.76 16.85
CA LEU A 242 7.55 1.40 16.85
C LEU A 242 8.69 0.39 16.68
N ARG A 243 8.59 -0.78 17.30
CA ARG A 243 9.57 -1.88 17.11
C ARG A 243 9.60 -2.37 15.66
N ARG A 244 8.43 -2.56 15.03
CA ARG A 244 8.35 -2.95 13.61
C ARG A 244 8.92 -1.87 12.70
N ARG A 245 8.55 -0.62 12.94
CA ARG A 245 9.08 0.54 12.22
C ARG A 245 10.60 0.62 12.31
N GLN A 246 11.18 0.38 13.49
CA GLN A 246 12.64 0.34 13.66
C GLN A 246 13.28 -0.75 12.81
N LYS A 247 12.68 -1.94 12.71
CA LYS A 247 13.18 -3.00 11.82
C LYS A 247 13.17 -2.56 10.36
N ILE A 248 12.06 -1.97 9.89
CA ILE A 248 11.96 -1.47 8.50
C ILE A 248 13.02 -0.42 8.21
N LEU A 249 13.24 0.53 9.12
CA LEU A 249 14.26 1.57 8.93
C LEU A 249 15.69 1.01 8.95
N ARG A 250 15.95 -0.04 9.74
CA ARG A 250 17.24 -0.73 9.70
C ARG A 250 17.44 -1.46 8.37
N ALA A 251 16.41 -2.15 7.88
CA ALA A 251 16.43 -2.82 6.59
C ALA A 251 16.62 -1.81 5.43
N GLU A 252 15.95 -0.66 5.47
CA GLU A 252 16.13 0.42 4.49
C GLU A 252 17.58 0.91 4.47
N LYS A 253 18.16 1.15 5.66
CA LYS A 253 19.56 1.58 5.80
C LYS A 253 20.52 0.52 5.25
N ALA A 254 20.28 -0.76 5.53
CA ALA A 254 21.09 -1.85 5.00
C ALA A 254 20.99 -1.91 3.46
N CYS A 255 19.78 -1.80 2.92
CA CYS A 255 19.58 -1.75 1.47
C CYS A 255 20.31 -0.57 0.84
N ARG A 256 20.26 0.62 1.45
CA ARG A 256 20.97 1.81 0.96
C ARG A 256 22.50 1.62 0.88
N GLN A 257 23.07 0.79 1.75
CA GLN A 257 24.52 0.49 1.73
C GLN A 257 24.89 -0.50 0.63
N ILE A 258 23.96 -1.36 0.24
CA ILE A 258 24.23 -2.53 -0.62
C ILE A 258 23.83 -2.24 -2.07
N PHE A 259 22.69 -1.60 -2.29
CA PHE A 259 22.14 -1.29 -3.60
C PHE A 259 22.57 0.09 -4.08
N ASP A 260 22.86 0.23 -5.37
CA ASP A 260 23.19 1.50 -6.04
C ASP A 260 21.92 2.36 -6.21
N LEU A 261 21.39 2.82 -5.08
CA LEU A 261 20.18 3.61 -4.98
C LEU A 261 20.34 4.71 -3.91
N PRO A 262 19.70 5.88 -4.09
CA PRO A 262 19.74 6.95 -3.09
C PRO A 262 19.10 6.54 -1.74
N HIS A 263 18.18 5.58 -1.77
CA HIS A 263 17.49 5.04 -0.60
C HIS A 263 17.00 3.61 -0.86
N GLY A 264 16.85 2.82 0.21
CA GLY A 264 16.46 1.40 0.15
C GLY A 264 14.98 1.13 -0.14
N TRP A 265 14.14 2.17 -0.16
CA TRP A 265 12.68 2.04 -0.28
C TRP A 265 12.17 1.20 -1.47
N PRO A 266 12.72 1.31 -2.69
CA PRO A 266 12.28 0.46 -3.82
C PRO A 266 12.48 -1.04 -3.55
N VAL A 267 13.55 -1.42 -2.84
CA VAL A 267 13.79 -2.83 -2.48
C VAL A 267 12.84 -3.27 -1.37
N ILE A 268 12.70 -2.46 -0.31
CA ILE A 268 11.80 -2.74 0.82
C ILE A 268 10.34 -2.87 0.36
N PHE A 269 9.91 -2.06 -0.60
CA PHE A 269 8.56 -2.12 -1.18
C PHE A 269 8.26 -3.47 -1.87
N ARG A 270 9.30 -4.22 -2.24
CA ARG A 270 9.19 -5.53 -2.89
C ARG A 270 9.60 -6.66 -1.94
N ALA A 271 9.88 -6.40 -0.68
CA ALA A 271 10.30 -7.43 0.27
C ALA A 271 9.10 -7.93 1.08
N THR A 272 9.09 -9.20 1.49
CA THR A 272 8.16 -9.68 2.53
C THR A 272 8.66 -9.32 3.92
N TRP A 273 7.81 -9.47 4.92
CA TRP A 273 8.18 -9.23 6.31
C TRP A 273 9.39 -10.06 6.75
N GLU A 274 9.45 -11.34 6.41
CA GLU A 274 10.57 -12.23 6.77
C GLU A 274 11.88 -11.74 6.14
N GLU A 275 11.80 -11.24 4.90
CA GLU A 275 12.93 -10.67 4.19
C GLU A 275 13.38 -9.35 4.84
N ILE A 276 12.44 -8.48 5.21
CA ILE A 276 12.73 -7.25 5.94
C ILE A 276 13.37 -7.56 7.30
N GLU A 277 12.89 -8.57 8.02
CA GLU A 277 13.49 -8.98 9.29
C GLU A 277 14.92 -9.49 9.11
N TYR A 278 15.17 -10.25 8.04
CA TYR A 278 16.51 -10.70 7.68
C TYR A 278 17.41 -9.50 7.37
N LEU A 279 16.99 -8.61 6.47
CA LEU A 279 17.72 -7.40 6.09
C LEU A 279 17.99 -6.46 7.27
N ALA A 280 17.09 -6.42 8.26
CA ALA A 280 17.24 -5.58 9.44
C ALA A 280 18.24 -6.11 10.49
N SER A 281 18.58 -7.41 10.41
CA SER A 281 19.27 -8.13 11.48
C SER A 281 20.65 -8.67 11.09
N HIS A 282 21.01 -8.61 9.81
CA HIS A 282 22.26 -9.16 9.29
C HIS A 282 23.20 -8.06 8.78
N THR A 283 24.48 -8.41 8.65
CA THR A 283 25.53 -7.55 8.11
C THR A 283 25.40 -7.41 6.58
N PRO A 284 25.99 -6.35 5.97
CA PRO A 284 25.94 -6.18 4.52
C PRO A 284 26.45 -7.39 3.73
N ASP A 285 27.52 -8.04 4.19
CA ASP A 285 28.12 -9.20 3.52
C ASP A 285 27.18 -10.42 3.56
N GLU A 286 26.57 -10.70 4.72
CA GLU A 286 25.57 -11.76 4.87
C GLU A 286 24.35 -11.51 3.99
N ILE A 287 23.90 -10.26 3.91
CA ILE A 287 22.78 -9.86 3.06
C ILE A 287 23.12 -10.10 1.58
N GLN A 288 24.30 -9.70 1.11
CA GLN A 288 24.71 -9.93 -0.28
C GLN A 288 24.77 -11.43 -0.62
N GLN A 289 25.29 -12.25 0.30
CA GLN A 289 25.29 -13.71 0.13
C GLN A 289 23.87 -14.27 0.05
N GLN A 290 22.98 -13.82 0.93
CA GLN A 290 21.59 -14.27 0.96
C GLN A 290 20.78 -13.82 -0.27
N ILE A 291 21.04 -12.61 -0.79
CA ILE A 291 20.44 -12.11 -2.03
C ILE A 291 20.72 -13.07 -3.19
N THR A 292 21.93 -13.62 -3.30
CA THR A 292 22.28 -14.60 -4.34
C THR A 292 21.42 -15.86 -4.25
N SER A 293 21.11 -16.32 -3.03
CA SER A 293 20.19 -17.43 -2.80
C SER A 293 18.75 -17.07 -3.20
N TRP A 294 18.27 -15.90 -2.77
CA TRP A 294 16.93 -15.43 -3.10
C TRP A 294 16.73 -15.19 -4.59
N GLN A 295 17.73 -14.66 -5.31
CA GLN A 295 17.67 -14.45 -6.75
C GLN A 295 17.41 -15.76 -7.53
N LYS A 296 18.01 -16.86 -7.07
CA LYS A 296 17.82 -18.19 -7.68
C LYS A 296 16.46 -18.80 -7.32
N ALA A 297 16.00 -18.60 -6.10
CA ALA A 297 14.80 -19.25 -5.57
C ALA A 297 13.50 -18.47 -5.84
N ARG A 298 13.56 -17.15 -6.00
CA ARG A 298 12.40 -16.26 -5.98
C ARG A 298 12.42 -15.32 -7.18
N LEU A 299 11.37 -15.39 -8.00
CA LEU A 299 11.19 -14.51 -9.16
C LEU A 299 11.32 -13.03 -8.78
N ARG A 300 10.70 -12.63 -7.67
CA ARG A 300 10.71 -11.24 -7.21
C ARG A 300 12.12 -10.71 -6.95
N TRP A 301 12.99 -11.51 -6.31
CA TRP A 301 14.38 -11.11 -6.10
C TRP A 301 15.19 -11.08 -7.37
N ARG A 302 14.90 -11.96 -8.33
CA ARG A 302 15.46 -11.85 -9.68
C ARG A 302 15.12 -10.50 -10.32
N ILE A 303 13.85 -10.08 -10.25
CA ILE A 303 13.42 -8.77 -10.78
C ILE A 303 14.02 -7.60 -10.00
N ILE A 304 14.07 -7.66 -8.67
CA ILE A 304 14.72 -6.64 -7.84
C ILE A 304 16.16 -6.42 -8.31
N MET A 305 16.91 -7.51 -8.53
CA MET A 305 18.31 -7.45 -8.95
C MET A 305 18.51 -6.94 -10.38
N LEU A 306 17.55 -7.21 -11.26
CA LEU A 306 17.52 -6.64 -12.61
C LEU A 306 17.33 -5.12 -12.57
N ARG A 307 16.40 -4.64 -11.74
CA ARG A 307 16.07 -3.22 -11.64
C ARG A 307 17.03 -2.40 -10.80
N PHE A 308 17.60 -3.01 -9.77
CA PHE A 308 18.37 -2.34 -8.73
C PHE A 308 19.68 -3.09 -8.53
N PRO A 309 20.76 -2.69 -9.24
CA PRO A 309 22.05 -3.35 -9.11
C PRO A 309 22.66 -3.07 -7.73
N LEU A 310 23.51 -4.00 -7.27
CA LEU A 310 24.37 -3.79 -6.12
C LEU A 310 25.43 -2.74 -6.46
N HIS A 311 25.96 -2.04 -5.45
CA HIS A 311 27.18 -1.27 -5.64
C HIS A 311 28.25 -2.19 -6.21
N ARG A 312 28.90 -1.77 -7.30
CA ARG A 312 30.09 -2.45 -7.77
C ARG A 312 31.15 -2.27 -6.69
N ASP A 313 31.66 -3.36 -6.15
CA ASP A 313 32.83 -3.29 -5.29
C ASP A 313 33.90 -2.46 -6.00
N SER A 314 34.34 -1.38 -5.36
CA SER A 314 35.53 -0.63 -5.74
C SER A 314 36.80 -1.45 -5.45
N ALA A 315 36.80 -2.72 -5.88
CA ALA A 315 37.85 -3.72 -5.68
C ALA A 315 38.45 -4.19 -7.03
N THR A 316 38.47 -3.31 -8.04
CA THR A 316 39.33 -3.44 -9.23
C THR A 316 40.02 -2.11 -9.55
N THR A 317 40.70 -1.56 -8.53
CA THR A 317 41.84 -0.66 -8.75
C THR A 317 42.84 -0.89 -7.63
N ARG A 318 43.70 -1.89 -7.81
CA ARG A 318 45.09 -1.91 -7.35
C ARG A 318 45.84 -3.00 -8.08
#